data_AF-A0ABD2GN96-F1
#
_entry.id   AF-A0ABD2GN96-F1
#
_cell.length_a   1.000
_cell.length_b   1.000
_cell.length_c   1.000
_cell.angle_alpha   90.00
_cell.angle_beta   90.00
_cell.angle_gamma   90.00
#
_symmetry.space_group_name_H-M   'P 1'
#
loop_
_entity.id
_entity.type
_entity.pdbx_description
1 polymer ?
#
loop_
_entity_poly.entity_id
_entity_poly.type
_entity_poly.pdbx_seq_one_letter_code
_entity_poly.pdbx_strand_id
1 'polypeptide(L)'
;MMRKDVNKPKGKTSAYAFFVQTCREEHRKKHPEQSVNFAEFSKKCSERWKGLTANDKKCFEDMAKTDKVRYNREMVDYTPPKGFGKRGRKRKDPNAPKRPP
;
A
#
# COMPACT_ATOMS: atom_id res chain seq x y z
N MET A 1 6.14 21.15 5.35
CA MET A 1 5.62 19.98 4.59
C MET A 1 6.76 19.42 3.74
N MET A 2 7.06 18.13 3.82
CA MET A 2 8.08 17.51 2.97
C MET A 2 7.55 17.49 1.54
N ARG A 3 8.06 18.36 0.66
CA ARG A 3 7.77 18.29 -0.79
C ARG A 3 8.17 16.89 -1.25
N LYS A 4 7.20 16.08 -1.67
CA LYS A 4 7.49 14.78 -2.30
C LYS A 4 7.87 15.07 -3.74
N ASP A 5 8.84 14.32 -4.25
CA ASP A 5 9.12 14.35 -5.67
C ASP A 5 7.89 13.84 -6.44
N VAL A 6 7.35 14.69 -7.30
CA VAL A 6 6.17 14.41 -8.14
C VAL A 6 6.52 13.37 -9.21
N ASN A 7 7.77 13.34 -9.66
CA ASN A 7 8.25 12.42 -10.69
C ASN A 7 8.55 11.03 -10.13
N LYS A 8 8.53 10.87 -8.80
CA LYS A 8 8.77 9.58 -8.17
C LYS A 8 7.61 8.62 -8.45
N PRO A 9 7.87 7.43 -9.02
CA PRO A 9 6.88 6.38 -9.18
C PRO A 9 6.13 6.13 -7.87
N LYS A 10 4.79 6.09 -7.97
CA LYS A 10 3.95 5.80 -6.80
C LYS A 10 4.30 4.41 -6.28
N GLY A 11 4.51 4.32 -4.97
CA GLY A 11 4.92 3.07 -4.32
C GLY A 11 3.97 1.92 -4.63
N LYS A 12 4.52 0.69 -4.63
CA LYS A 12 3.75 -0.53 -4.84
C LYS A 12 2.56 -0.65 -3.86
N THR A 13 1.43 -1.08 -4.39
CA THR A 13 0.17 -1.32 -3.70
C THR A 13 0.14 -2.78 -3.24
N SER A 14 -0.17 -3.01 -1.95
CA SER A 14 -0.28 -4.37 -1.40
C SER A 14 -1.64 -4.99 -1.72
N ALA A 15 -1.75 -6.31 -1.58
CA ALA A 15 -3.00 -7.04 -1.77
C ALA A 15 -4.13 -6.47 -0.89
N TYR A 16 -3.83 -6.22 0.39
CA TYR A 16 -4.76 -5.59 1.31
C TYR A 16 -5.17 -4.17 0.86
N ALA A 17 -4.25 -3.37 0.32
CA ALA A 17 -4.58 -2.03 -0.15
C ALA A 17 -5.51 -2.06 -1.38
N PHE A 18 -5.30 -3.01 -2.31
CA PHE A 18 -6.25 -3.26 -3.40
C PHE A 18 -7.63 -3.68 -2.87
N PHE A 19 -7.66 -4.59 -1.89
CA PHE A 19 -8.91 -5.00 -1.26
C PHE A 19 -9.66 -3.83 -0.60
N VAL A 20 -8.98 -3.01 0.20
CA VAL A 20 -9.58 -1.83 0.84
C VAL A 20 -10.10 -0.85 -0.22
N GLN A 21 -9.37 -0.68 -1.33
CA GLN A 21 -9.82 0.15 -2.44
C GLN A 21 -11.09 -0.41 -3.07
N THR A 22 -11.15 -1.70 -3.40
CA THR A 22 -12.36 -2.33 -3.93
C THR A 22 -13.55 -2.21 -2.98
N CYS A 23 -13.36 -2.48 -1.69
CA CYS A 23 -14.40 -2.29 -0.68
C CYS A 23 -14.92 -0.84 -0.66
N ARG A 24 -14.03 0.13 -0.85
CA ARG A 24 -14.39 1.56 -0.80
C ARG A 24 -15.17 1.96 -2.05
N GLU A 25 -14.83 1.41 -3.21
CA GLU A 25 -15.58 1.62 -4.45
C GLU A 25 -16.95 0.96 -4.41
N GLU A 26 -17.04 -0.27 -3.90
CA GLU A 26 -18.33 -0.94 -3.68
C GLU A 26 -19.23 -0.13 -2.74
N HIS A 27 -18.67 0.36 -1.62
CA HIS A 27 -19.40 1.20 -0.68
C HIS A 27 -19.88 2.50 -1.32
N ARG A 28 -19.01 3.17 -2.10
CA ARG A 28 -19.37 4.41 -2.81
C ARG A 28 -20.47 4.19 -3.85
N LYS A 29 -20.47 3.04 -4.53
CA LYS A 29 -21.51 2.68 -5.50
C LYS A 29 -22.86 2.40 -4.82
N LYS A 30 -22.84 1.71 -3.68
CA LYS A 30 -24.06 1.35 -2.93
C LYS A 30 -24.63 2.50 -2.11
N HIS A 31 -23.77 3.38 -1.61
CA HIS A 31 -24.14 4.51 -0.77
C HIS A 31 -23.44 5.80 -1.24
N PRO A 32 -23.83 6.33 -2.41
CA PRO A 32 -23.18 7.51 -3.00
C PRO A 32 -23.31 8.78 -2.14
N GLU A 33 -24.36 8.91 -1.34
CA GLU A 33 -24.55 10.06 -0.44
C GLU A 33 -23.94 9.88 0.96
N GLN A 34 -23.53 8.68 1.33
CA GLN A 34 -22.98 8.44 2.67
C GLN A 34 -21.48 8.73 2.69
N SER A 35 -21.10 9.69 3.52
CA SER A 35 -19.69 9.93 3.85
C SER A 35 -19.16 8.75 4.66
N VAL A 36 -18.10 8.12 4.16
CA VAL A 36 -17.52 6.93 4.79
C VAL A 36 -16.55 7.37 5.88
N ASN A 37 -16.86 7.07 7.15
CA ASN A 37 -15.91 7.27 8.24
C ASN A 37 -14.71 6.31 8.08
N PHE A 38 -13.51 6.87 7.87
CA PHE A 38 -12.31 6.08 7.59
C PHE A 38 -11.95 5.12 8.73
N ALA A 39 -12.18 5.52 9.99
CA ALA A 39 -11.85 4.68 11.14
C ALA A 39 -12.72 3.41 11.19
N GLU A 40 -14.03 3.56 11.00
CA GLU A 40 -14.97 2.46 10.97
C GLU A 40 -14.79 1.58 9.73
N PHE A 41 -14.56 2.22 8.58
CA PHE A 41 -14.32 1.51 7.33
C PHE A 41 -13.04 0.67 7.38
N SER A 42 -11.98 1.21 7.96
CA SER A 42 -10.71 0.48 8.17
C SER A 42 -10.91 -0.75 9.05
N LYS A 43 -11.66 -0.61 10.16
CA LYS A 43 -12.02 -1.75 11.04
C LYS A 43 -12.79 -2.83 10.27
N LYS A 44 -13.88 -2.45 9.59
CA LYS A 44 -14.70 -3.37 8.78
C LYS A 44 -13.89 -4.07 7.68
N CYS A 45 -13.02 -3.35 6.98
CA CYS A 45 -12.15 -3.94 5.98
C CYS A 45 -11.16 -4.95 6.59
N SER A 46 -10.57 -4.63 7.75
CA SER A 46 -9.62 -5.52 8.38
C SER A 46 -10.25 -6.84 8.84
N GLU A 47 -11.48 -6.79 9.35
CA GLU A 47 -12.26 -7.97 9.74
C GLU A 47 -12.63 -8.80 8.51
N ARG A 48 -13.17 -8.17 7.46
CA ARG A 48 -13.53 -8.84 6.21
C ARG A 48 -12.31 -9.50 5.57
N TRP A 49 -11.16 -8.82 5.53
CA TRP A 49 -9.92 -9.38 5.01
C TRP A 49 -9.46 -10.63 5.77
N LYS A 50 -9.58 -10.65 7.10
CA LYS A 50 -9.24 -11.83 7.90
C LYS A 50 -10.14 -13.02 7.53
N GLY A 51 -11.44 -12.78 7.34
CA GLY A 51 -12.43 -13.78 6.96
C GLY A 51 -12.38 -14.25 5.49
N LEU A 52 -11.64 -13.57 4.61
CA LEU A 52 -11.50 -14.01 3.21
C LEU A 52 -10.76 -15.34 3.10
N THR A 53 -11.19 -16.15 2.13
CA THR A 53 -10.53 -17.40 1.78
C THR A 53 -9.18 -17.16 1.10
N ALA A 54 -8.35 -18.21 1.03
CA ALA A 54 -7.08 -18.15 0.32
C ALA A 54 -7.27 -17.81 -1.17
N ASN A 55 -8.35 -18.30 -1.79
CA ASN A 55 -8.65 -18.00 -3.20
C ASN A 55 -9.01 -16.53 -3.41
N ASP A 56 -9.84 -15.96 -2.54
CA ASP A 56 -10.20 -14.54 -2.63
C ASP A 56 -8.97 -13.66 -2.44
N LYS A 57 -8.14 -13.98 -1.43
CA LYS A 57 -6.88 -13.29 -1.18
C LYS A 57 -5.92 -13.41 -2.36
N LYS A 58 -5.86 -14.58 -3.01
CA LYS A 58 -4.98 -14.85 -4.16
C LYS A 58 -5.24 -13.88 -5.32
N CYS A 59 -6.50 -13.55 -5.61
CA CYS A 59 -6.84 -12.55 -6.61
C CYS A 59 -6.17 -11.20 -6.32
N PHE A 60 -6.24 -10.72 -5.07
CA PHE A 60 -5.59 -9.48 -4.64
C PHE A 60 -4.07 -9.59 -4.57
N GLU A 61 -3.53 -10.78 -4.25
CA GLU A 61 -2.10 -11.04 -4.28
C GLU A 61 -1.54 -10.98 -5.70
N ASP A 62 -2.26 -11.51 -6.69
CA ASP A 62 -1.86 -11.46 -8.09
C ASP A 62 -1.93 -10.03 -8.65
N MET A 63 -2.92 -9.22 -8.23
CA MET A 63 -2.92 -7.77 -8.48
C MET A 63 -1.71 -7.09 -7.87
N ALA A 64 -1.36 -7.43 -6.62
CA ALA A 64 -0.18 -6.87 -5.95
C ALA A 64 1.14 -7.29 -6.59
N LYS A 65 1.25 -8.53 -7.12
CA LYS A 65 2.40 -9.00 -7.90
C LYS A 65 2.53 -8.20 -9.19
N THR A 66 1.43 -8.00 -9.91
CA THR A 66 1.40 -7.20 -11.14
C THR A 66 1.83 -5.76 -10.86
N ASP A 67 1.31 -5.15 -9.80
CA ASP A 67 1.70 -3.79 -9.41
C ASP A 67 3.16 -3.69 -8.96
N LYS A 68 3.70 -4.73 -8.32
CA LYS A 68 5.13 -4.82 -8.02
C LYS A 68 5.98 -4.79 -9.30
N VAL A 69 5.56 -5.48 -10.36
CA VAL A 69 6.26 -5.44 -11.66
C VAL A 69 6.18 -4.05 -12.28
N ARG A 70 5.00 -3.43 -12.29
CA ARG A 70 4.79 -2.03 -12.73
C ARG A 70 5.74 -1.08 -12.00
N TYR A 71 5.73 -1.10 -10.66
CA TYR A 71 6.57 -0.24 -9.84
C TYR A 71 8.06 -0.47 -10.10
N ASN A 72 8.49 -1.73 -10.24
CA ASN A 72 9.88 -2.04 -10.54
C ASN A 72 10.31 -1.47 -11.90
N ARG A 73 9.47 -1.59 -12.93
CA ARG A 73 9.73 -1.02 -14.25
C ARG A 73 9.83 0.50 -14.19
N GLU A 74 8.85 1.17 -13.60
CA GLU A 74 8.88 2.64 -13.45
C GLU A 74 10.08 3.13 -12.62
N MET A 75 10.51 2.35 -11.63
CA MET A 75 11.67 2.69 -10.80
C MET A 75 13.01 2.50 -11.53
N VAL A 76 13.09 1.66 -12.56
CA VAL A 76 14.29 1.52 -13.39
C VAL A 76 14.50 2.80 -14.21
N ASP A 77 13.41 3.33 -14.77
CA ASP A 77 13.45 4.55 -15.59
C ASP A 77 13.53 5.83 -14.75
N TYR A 78 13.21 5.75 -13.45
CA TYR A 78 13.20 6.90 -12.55
C TYR A 78 14.59 7.29 -12.06
N THR A 79 15.01 8.49 -12.44
CA THR A 79 16.22 9.15 -11.91
C THR A 79 15.83 10.19 -10.86
N PRO A 80 16.17 9.99 -9.57
CA PRO A 80 15.83 10.94 -8.53
C PRO A 80 16.64 12.25 -8.66
N PRO A 81 16.03 13.43 -8.48
CA PRO A 81 16.73 14.70 -8.41
C PRO A 81 17.67 14.75 -7.18
N LYS A 82 18.71 15.59 -7.27
CA LYS A 82 19.68 15.80 -6.18
C LYS A 82 18.94 16.09 -4.85
N GLY A 83 19.25 15.32 -3.81
CA GLY A 83 18.62 15.43 -2.48
C GLY A 83 17.40 14.53 -2.22
N PHE A 84 16.85 13.87 -3.25
CA PHE A 84 15.70 12.96 -3.15
C PHE A 84 16.07 11.47 -3.25
N GLY A 85 17.36 11.16 -3.32
CA GLY A 85 17.89 9.79 -3.32
C GLY A 85 17.54 9.01 -2.04
N LYS A 86 17.90 7.71 -2.01
CA LYS A 86 17.59 6.83 -0.87
C LYS A 86 18.10 7.45 0.44
N ARG A 87 17.19 8.02 1.24
CA ARG A 87 17.45 8.34 2.65
C ARG A 87 17.95 7.06 3.31
N GLY A 88 19.20 7.07 3.76
CA GLY A 88 19.78 5.95 4.49
C GLY A 88 18.83 5.49 5.59
N ARG A 89 18.75 4.17 5.81
CA ARG A 89 18.00 3.62 6.94
C ARG A 89 18.42 4.41 8.19
N LYS A 90 17.46 4.94 8.94
CA LYS A 90 17.76 5.55 10.25
C LYS A 90 18.64 4.58 11.02
N ARG A 91 19.75 5.07 11.58
CA ARG A 91 20.66 4.26 12.40
C ARG A 91 19.81 3.50 13.42
N LYS A 92 19.96 2.18 13.44
CA LYS A 92 19.23 1.32 14.36
C LYS A 92 19.72 1.65 15.77
N ASP A 93 18.79 1.80 16.71
CA ASP A 93 19.11 1.97 18.12
C ASP A 93 20.07 0.83 18.57
N PRO A 94 21.23 1.14 19.16
CA PRO A 94 22.17 0.14 19.68
C PRO A 94 21.53 -0.84 20.68
N ASN A 95 20.49 -0.42 21.39
CA ASN A 95 19.76 -1.22 22.38
C ASN A 95 18.52 -1.93 21.79
N ALA A 96 18.26 -1.83 20.47
CA ALA A 96 17.14 -2.54 19.88
C ALA A 96 17.39 -4.05 19.86
N PRO A 97 16.42 -4.89 20.28
CA PRO A 97 16.56 -6.33 20.22
C PRO A 97 16.88 -6.78 18.78
N LYS A 98 17.93 -7.61 18.65
CA LYS A 98 18.35 -8.18 17.37
C LYS A 98 17.20 -9.03 16.84
N ARG A 99 16.84 -8.84 15.56
CA ARG A 99 15.82 -9.68 14.93
C ARG A 99 16.40 -11.09 14.76
N PRO A 100 15.70 -12.15 15.18
CA PRO A 100 16.15 -13.52 14.95
C PRO A 100 16.29 -13.78 13.43
N PRO A 101 17.19 -14.72 13.04
CA PRO A 101 17.43 -15.08 11.64
C PRO A 101 16.18 -15.66 10.96
#